data_AF-A0A0B7C2X7-F1
#
_entry.id   AF-A0A0B7C2X7-F1
#
_cell.length_a   1.000
_cell.length_b   1.000
_cell.length_c   1.000
_cell.angle_alpha   90.00
_cell.angle_beta   90.00
_cell.angle_gamma   90.00
#
_symmetry.space_group_name_H-M   'P 1'
#
loop_
_entity.id
_entity.type
_entity.pdbx_description
1 polymer ?
#
loop_
_entity_poly.entity_id
_entity_poly.type
_entity_poly.pdbx_seq_one_letter_code
_entity_poly.pdbx_strand_id
1 'polypeptide(L)'
;GPPDLATQKKIIEDYLSLNLKKGESWYLVDLKWFKQWKKYVGYDQWDSYSVGDQSVHPGPIDNCSLFKTNTNSLREHLVDDLDYVLLP
;
A
#
# COMPACT_ATOMS: atom_id res chain seq x y z
N GLY A 1 10.19 15.49 -8.81
CA GLY A 1 10.34 14.60 -7.64
C GLY A 1 8.98 14.01 -7.30
N PRO A 2 8.89 13.11 -6.30
CA PRO A 2 7.60 12.62 -5.82
C PRO A 2 6.75 13.79 -5.26
N PRO A 3 5.40 13.68 -5.31
CA PRO A 3 4.51 14.66 -4.68
C PRO A 3 4.72 14.69 -3.16
N ASP A 4 4.28 15.78 -2.51
CA ASP A 4 4.31 15.88 -1.05
C ASP A 4 3.40 14.84 -0.37
N LEU A 5 3.59 14.62 0.93
CA LEU A 5 2.91 13.56 1.68
C LEU A 5 1.39 13.74 1.72
N ALA A 6 0.89 14.98 1.79
CA ALA A 6 -0.54 15.24 1.81
C ALA A 6 -1.16 14.94 0.44
N THR A 7 -0.48 15.30 -0.64
CA THR A 7 -0.89 14.95 -2.00
C THR A 7 -0.86 13.44 -2.23
N GLN A 8 0.18 12.74 -1.77
CA GLN A 8 0.24 11.27 -1.83
C GLN A 8 -0.93 10.62 -1.10
N LYS A 9 -1.18 11.05 0.14
CA LYS A 9 -2.30 10.57 0.96
C LYS A 9 -3.62 10.72 0.22
N LYS A 10 -3.92 11.92 -0.28
CA LYS A 10 -5.17 12.22 -0.97
C LYS A 10 -5.39 11.35 -2.21
N ILE A 11 -4.36 11.18 -3.05
CA ILE A 11 -4.46 10.37 -4.27
C ILE A 11 -4.84 8.92 -3.93
N ILE A 12 -4.20 8.35 -2.91
CA ILE A 12 -4.47 6.97 -2.50
C ILE A 12 -5.84 6.86 -1.79
N GLU A 13 -6.26 7.86 -1.01
CA GLU A 13 -7.62 7.93 -0.47
C GLU A 13 -8.68 7.91 -1.58
N ASP A 14 -8.49 8.72 -2.62
CA ASP A 14 -9.38 8.76 -3.78
C ASP A 14 -9.43 7.39 -4.49
N TYR A 15 -8.28 6.74 -4.67
CA TYR A 15 -8.18 5.42 -5.30
C TYR A 15 -8.86 4.31 -4.50
N LEU A 16 -8.70 4.29 -3.18
CA LEU A 16 -9.35 3.32 -2.30
C LEU A 16 -10.86 3.52 -2.23
N SER A 17 -11.37 4.69 -2.61
CA SER A 17 -12.81 4.96 -2.70
C SER A 17 -13.46 4.45 -3.99
N LEU A 18 -12.65 4.03 -4.98
CA LEU A 18 -13.15 3.57 -6.27
C LEU A 18 -13.79 2.19 -6.16
N ASN A 19 -14.94 2.03 -6.81
CA ASN A 19 -15.59 0.73 -6.94
C ASN A 19 -14.93 -0.08 -8.05
N LEU A 20 -14.68 -1.37 -7.79
CA LEU A 20 -14.20 -2.33 -8.78
C LEU A 20 -15.15 -2.40 -9.99
N LYS A 21 -14.66 -2.10 -11.19
CA LYS A 21 -15.43 -2.31 -12.44
C LYS A 21 -14.85 -3.44 -13.26
N LYS A 22 -15.75 -4.17 -13.91
CA LYS A 22 -15.38 -5.27 -14.81
C LYS A 22 -14.50 -4.74 -15.95
N GLY A 23 -13.33 -5.35 -16.11
CA GLY A 23 -12.37 -5.02 -17.17
C GLY A 23 -11.29 -4.01 -16.76
N GLU A 24 -11.34 -3.47 -15.54
CA GLU A 24 -10.25 -2.66 -14.99
C GLU A 24 -9.11 -3.54 -14.45
N SER A 25 -7.89 -3.03 -14.55
CA SER A 25 -6.71 -3.61 -13.92
C SER A 25 -6.55 -3.05 -12.51
N TRP A 26 -6.22 -3.93 -11.57
CA TRP A 26 -5.92 -3.58 -10.19
C TRP A 26 -4.63 -4.28 -9.78
N TYR A 27 -3.88 -3.64 -8.89
CA TYR A 27 -2.56 -4.07 -8.44
C TYR A 27 -2.61 -4.46 -6.97
N LEU A 28 -1.98 -5.60 -6.65
CA LEU A 28 -1.78 -6.03 -5.28
C LEU A 28 -0.58 -5.31 -4.69
N VAL A 29 -0.75 -4.75 -3.50
CA VAL A 29 0.32 -4.19 -2.69
C VAL A 29 0.36 -4.91 -1.36
N ASP A 30 1.54 -5.35 -0.94
CA ASP A 30 1.75 -6.01 0.34
C ASP A 30 1.25 -5.12 1.49
N LEU A 31 0.44 -5.72 2.38
CA LEU A 31 -0.20 -4.97 3.45
C LEU A 31 0.81 -4.41 4.46
N LYS A 32 1.95 -5.06 4.68
CA LYS A 32 2.97 -4.56 5.62
C LYS A 32 3.63 -3.31 5.05
N TRP A 33 4.00 -3.36 3.77
CA TRP A 33 4.51 -2.17 3.08
C TRP A 33 3.48 -1.04 3.11
N PHE A 34 2.22 -1.34 2.82
CA PHE A 34 1.14 -0.35 2.80
C PHE A 34 0.90 0.27 4.19
N LYS A 35 0.89 -0.54 5.25
CA LYS A 35 0.80 -0.05 6.64
C LYS A 35 1.96 0.87 7.00
N GLN A 36 3.18 0.55 6.56
CA GLN A 36 4.35 1.40 6.79
C GLN A 36 4.21 2.73 6.05
N TRP A 37 3.75 2.71 4.80
CA TRP A 37 3.45 3.91 4.03
C TRP A 37 2.38 4.79 4.71
N LYS A 38 1.29 4.18 5.20
CA LYS A 38 0.23 4.89 5.92
C LYS A 38 0.76 5.68 7.13
N LYS A 39 1.67 5.09 7.90
CA LYS A 39 2.35 5.77 9.01
C LYS A 39 3.19 6.95 8.52
N TYR A 40 3.99 6.72 7.49
CA TYR A 40 4.88 7.72 6.93
C TYR A 40 4.13 8.95 6.40
N VAL A 41 2.97 8.76 5.76
CA VAL A 41 2.15 9.87 5.22
C VAL A 41 1.11 10.42 6.21
N GLY A 42 0.98 9.84 7.41
CA GLY A 42 -0.06 10.23 8.37
C GLY A 42 -1.47 9.96 7.85
N TYR A 43 -1.67 8.81 7.21
CA TYR A 43 -2.97 8.40 6.65
C TYR A 43 -4.02 8.34 7.77
N ASP A 44 -3.72 7.58 8.82
CA ASP A 44 -4.58 7.44 9.99
C ASP A 44 -4.34 8.61 10.96
N GLN A 45 -5.37 9.42 11.24
CA GLN A 45 -5.22 10.70 11.98
C GLN A 45 -4.69 10.56 13.41
N TRP A 46 -4.78 9.37 14.01
CA TRP A 46 -4.28 9.09 15.35
C TRP A 46 -2.79 8.72 15.39
N ASP A 47 -2.16 8.46 14.24
CA ASP A 47 -0.75 8.06 14.12
C ASP A 47 0.08 9.15 13.41
N SER A 48 0.05 10.36 13.96
CA SER A 48 0.69 11.54 13.36
C SER A 48 2.12 11.81 13.85
N TYR A 49 2.62 11.03 14.81
CA TYR A 49 3.91 11.29 15.47
C TYR A 49 5.12 11.05 14.55
N SER A 50 4.98 10.16 13.58
CA SER A 50 6.08 9.72 12.70
C SER A 50 5.90 10.20 11.25
N VAL A 51 5.02 11.17 11.00
CA VAL A 51 4.75 11.66 9.65
C VAL A 51 6.00 12.34 9.08
N GLY A 52 6.45 11.87 7.91
CA GLY A 52 7.66 12.35 7.24
C GLY A 52 8.97 11.90 7.88
N ASP A 53 8.94 11.16 8.99
CA ASP A 53 10.14 10.61 9.61
C ASP A 53 10.76 9.53 8.71
N GLN A 54 12.04 9.71 8.39
CA GLN A 54 12.79 8.78 7.55
C GLN A 54 12.96 7.39 8.19
N SER A 55 12.89 7.30 9.52
CA SER A 55 12.93 6.01 10.24
C SER A 55 11.75 5.10 9.91
N VAL A 56 10.63 5.69 9.47
CA VAL A 56 9.41 4.97 9.08
C VAL A 56 9.13 5.04 7.57
N HIS A 57 10.06 5.56 6.77
CA HIS A 57 9.91 5.61 5.31
C HIS A 57 9.76 4.18 4.76
N PRO A 58 8.73 3.88 3.95
CA PRO A 58 8.42 2.50 3.55
C PRO A 58 9.44 1.91 2.56
N GLY A 59 10.24 2.77 1.91
CA GLY A 59 11.21 2.36 0.90
C GLY A 59 10.52 1.94 -0.41
N PRO A 60 11.23 1.23 -1.30
CA PRO A 60 10.63 0.64 -2.50
C PRO A 60 9.47 -0.30 -2.15
N ILE A 61 8.46 -0.37 -3.02
CA ILE A 61 7.34 -1.33 -2.86
C ILE A 61 7.92 -2.74 -2.81
N ASP A 62 7.63 -3.45 -1.72
CA ASP A 62 8.07 -4.83 -1.51
C ASP A 62 6.88 -5.79 -1.46
N ASN A 63 6.63 -6.45 -2.59
CA ASN A 63 5.63 -7.51 -2.70
C ASN A 63 6.22 -8.92 -2.53
N CYS A 64 7.51 -9.07 -2.17
CA CYS A 64 8.17 -10.38 -2.10
C CYS A 64 7.44 -11.34 -1.17
N SER A 65 6.87 -10.80 -0.09
CA SER A 65 6.07 -11.56 0.84
C SER A 65 4.91 -12.26 0.14
N LEU A 66 4.24 -11.66 -0.85
CA LEU A 66 3.07 -12.19 -1.59
C LEU A 66 3.39 -13.34 -2.55
N PHE A 67 4.66 -13.60 -2.85
CA PHE A 67 5.09 -14.63 -3.80
C PHE A 67 5.55 -15.91 -3.11
N LYS A 68 5.45 -17.04 -3.81
CA LYS A 68 6.09 -18.29 -3.38
C LYS A 68 7.60 -18.18 -3.59
N THR A 69 8.38 -18.74 -2.66
CA THR A 69 9.85 -18.69 -2.67
C THR A 69 10.42 -19.12 -4.03
N ASN A 70 11.29 -18.28 -4.62
CA ASN A 70 11.97 -18.51 -5.90
C ASN A 70 11.04 -18.65 -7.12
N THR A 71 9.83 -18.08 -7.07
CA THR A 71 8.92 -18.04 -8.23
C THR A 71 8.27 -16.67 -8.38
N ASN A 72 7.76 -16.37 -9.57
CA ASN A 72 6.91 -15.20 -9.82
C ASN A 72 5.41 -15.54 -9.65
N SER A 73 5.09 -16.60 -8.89
CA SER A 73 3.71 -17.02 -8.63
C SER A 73 3.26 -16.54 -7.26
N LEU A 74 2.03 -16.02 -7.18
CA LEU A 74 1.44 -15.63 -5.90
C LEU A 74 1.28 -16.84 -4.97
N ARG A 75 1.37 -16.58 -3.66
CA ARG A 75 0.98 -17.52 -2.61
C ARG A 75 -0.48 -17.93 -2.79
N GLU A 76 -0.81 -19.12 -2.32
CA GLU A 76 -2.21 -19.54 -2.18
C GLU A 76 -2.80 -18.97 -0.89
N HIS A 77 -4.14 -18.89 -0.84
CA HIS A 77 -4.90 -18.44 0.33
C HIS A 77 -4.59 -17.01 0.82
N LEU A 78 -4.17 -16.12 -0.08
CA LEU A 78 -4.04 -14.69 0.21
C LEU A 78 -5.41 -14.08 0.51
N VAL A 79 -5.50 -13.30 1.58
CA VAL A 79 -6.74 -12.65 2.00
C VAL A 79 -6.61 -11.14 1.85
N ASP A 80 -7.63 -10.52 1.24
CA ASP A 80 -7.75 -9.07 1.12
C ASP A 80 -7.81 -8.42 2.51
N ASP A 81 -7.25 -7.21 2.65
CA ASP A 81 -7.06 -6.47 3.92
C ASP A 81 -6.24 -7.19 5.01
N LEU A 82 -5.72 -8.40 4.76
CA LEU A 82 -4.87 -9.16 5.68
C LEU A 82 -3.45 -9.39 5.14
N ASP A 83 -3.34 -9.77 3.87
CA ASP A 83 -2.06 -10.01 3.19
C ASP A 83 -1.72 -8.88 2.23
N TYR A 84 -2.71 -8.35 1.52
CA TYR A 84 -2.56 -7.31 0.51
C TYR A 84 -3.70 -6.30 0.57
N VAL A 85 -3.51 -5.18 -0.12
CA VAL A 85 -4.56 -4.24 -0.51
C VAL A 85 -4.59 -4.14 -2.03
N LEU A 86 -5.76 -3.79 -2.57
CA LEU A 86 -5.93 -3.51 -4.00
C LEU A 86 -5.88 -2.01 -4.27
N LEU A 87 -5.05 -1.61 -5.24
CA LEU A 87 -5.02 -0.26 -5.79
C LEU A 87 -5.30 -0.32 -7.30
N PRO A 88 -6.09 0.62 -7.86
CA PRO A 88 -6.34 0.73 -9.28
C PRO A 88 -5.11 1.20 -10.07
#